data_AF-A0A917LEH9-F1
#
_entry.id   AF-A0A917LEH9-F1
#
_cell.length_a   1.000
_cell.length_b   1.000
_cell.length_c   1.000
_cell.angle_alpha   90.00
_cell.angle_beta   90.00
_cell.angle_gamma   90.00
#
_symmetry.space_group_name_H-M   'P 1'
#
loop_
_entity.id
_entity.type
_entity.pdbx_description
1 polymer ?
#
loop_
_entity_poly.entity_id
_entity_poly.type
_entity_poly.pdbx_seq_one_letter_code
_entity_poly.pdbx_strand_id
1 'polypeptide(L)'
;MGLARLLRRFHDATEGSTLMTKGKWQLSYVDDREHEVICHNDAALYNVVFQKKTPVALIDFDMAGPGPRMWDIAYSLYTSVPLASFQPDHSSGKTVEYQSDLHSTERRRRIQLFFESYGIPVSNELRQWITQRLTTMCDTLRNGAAEGNLAFQKMVDEGHLAHYESEIRFVTDHFNDWI
;
A
#
# COMPACT_ATOMS: atom_id res chain seq x y z
N MET A 1 -19.41 3.59 1.84
CA MET A 1 -18.23 3.97 1.02
C MET A 1 -17.17 2.90 1.20
N GLY A 2 -16.48 2.44 0.15
CA GLY A 2 -15.39 1.44 0.27
C GLY A 2 -14.01 2.11 0.39
N LEU A 3 -12.97 1.36 0.75
CA LEU A 3 -11.60 1.88 0.93
C LEU A 3 -11.11 2.61 -0.32
N ALA A 4 -11.23 1.99 -1.50
CA ALA A 4 -10.84 2.60 -2.76
C ALA A 4 -11.53 3.96 -3.03
N ARG A 5 -12.82 4.10 -2.68
CA ARG A 5 -13.54 5.38 -2.79
C ARG A 5 -13.09 6.40 -1.76
N LEU A 6 -12.75 5.97 -0.55
CA LEU A 6 -12.19 6.86 0.48
C LEU A 6 -10.83 7.40 0.03
N LEU A 7 -9.94 6.53 -0.45
CA LEU A 7 -8.63 6.91 -0.96
C LEU A 7 -8.75 7.85 -2.16
N ARG A 8 -9.61 7.51 -3.14
CA ARG A 8 -9.87 8.37 -4.30
C ARG A 8 -10.36 9.76 -3.87
N ARG A 9 -11.29 9.85 -2.91
CA ARG A 9 -11.77 11.15 -2.41
C ARG A 9 -10.66 11.99 -1.78
N PHE A 10 -9.72 11.35 -1.08
CA PHE A 10 -8.55 12.04 -0.54
C PHE A 10 -7.65 12.55 -1.67
N HIS A 11 -7.29 11.68 -2.62
CA HIS A 11 -6.50 12.03 -3.79
C HIS A 11 -7.12 13.17 -4.61
N ASP A 12 -8.39 13.04 -5.02
CA ASP A 12 -9.13 14.04 -5.79
C ASP A 12 -9.22 15.40 -5.06
N ALA A 13 -9.23 15.41 -3.71
CA ALA A 13 -9.23 16.65 -2.93
C ALA A 13 -7.87 17.38 -2.92
N THR A 14 -6.79 16.69 -3.30
CA THR A 14 -5.42 17.22 -3.28
C THR A 14 -4.88 17.52 -4.67
N GLU A 15 -5.51 17.00 -5.71
CA GLU A 15 -5.19 17.24 -7.12
C GLU A 15 -5.23 18.75 -7.41
N GLY A 16 -4.18 19.26 -8.06
CA GLY A 16 -4.03 20.69 -8.36
C GLY A 16 -3.84 21.61 -7.15
N SER A 17 -3.73 21.07 -5.93
CA SER A 17 -3.53 21.89 -4.74
C SER A 17 -2.12 22.50 -4.67
N THR A 18 -2.00 23.65 -4.00
CA THR A 18 -0.69 24.29 -3.77
C THR A 18 0.23 23.48 -2.85
N LEU A 19 -0.31 22.48 -2.14
CA LEU A 19 0.45 21.60 -1.26
C LEU A 19 1.48 20.77 -2.04
N MET A 20 1.20 20.48 -3.32
CA MET A 20 2.12 19.72 -4.18
C MET A 20 3.43 20.48 -4.45
N THR A 21 3.39 21.81 -4.55
CA THR A 21 4.56 22.63 -4.93
C THR A 21 5.15 23.45 -3.80
N LYS A 22 4.38 23.72 -2.73
CA LYS A 22 4.80 24.59 -1.62
C LYS A 22 4.91 23.86 -0.29
N GLY A 23 4.49 22.60 -0.22
CA GLY A 23 4.61 21.78 0.99
C GLY A 23 6.07 21.42 1.27
N LYS A 24 6.42 21.34 2.55
CA LYS A 24 7.65 20.68 3.01
C LYS A 24 7.25 19.31 3.51
N TRP A 25 7.69 18.28 2.81
CA TRP A 25 7.26 16.91 3.05
C TRP A 25 8.43 16.06 3.53
N GLN A 26 8.15 15.12 4.44
CA GLN A 26 9.15 14.16 4.88
C GLN A 26 9.46 13.15 3.77
N LEU A 27 8.42 12.76 3.02
CA LEU A 27 8.52 11.88 1.87
C LEU A 27 7.94 12.59 0.65
N SER A 28 8.57 12.38 -0.48
CA SER A 28 8.04 12.75 -1.79
C SER A 28 8.44 11.67 -2.75
N TYR A 29 7.54 11.33 -3.67
CA TYR A 29 7.90 10.40 -4.72
C TYR A 29 9.05 10.98 -5.55
N VAL A 30 10.01 10.13 -5.91
CA VAL A 30 11.32 10.57 -6.42
C VAL A 30 11.25 11.35 -7.75
N ASP A 31 10.24 11.08 -8.58
CA ASP A 31 10.03 11.79 -9.84
C ASP A 31 8.91 12.83 -9.71
N ASP A 32 9.30 14.10 -9.63
CA ASP A 32 8.39 15.24 -9.55
C ASP A 32 7.40 15.33 -10.72
N ARG A 33 7.73 14.73 -11.87
CA ARG A 33 6.85 14.72 -13.06
C ARG A 33 5.67 13.77 -12.90
N GLU A 34 5.74 12.83 -11.96
CA GLU A 34 4.68 11.88 -11.63
C GLU A 34 3.82 12.34 -10.44
N HIS A 35 4.03 13.57 -9.94
CA HIS A 35 3.23 14.11 -8.85
C HIS A 35 1.83 14.50 -9.34
N GLU A 36 0.87 13.60 -9.13
CA GLU A 36 -0.53 13.81 -9.48
C GLU A 36 -1.34 14.33 -8.29
N VAL A 37 -1.03 13.82 -7.09
CA VAL A 37 -1.80 14.01 -5.86
C VAL A 37 -0.87 14.07 -4.65
N ILE A 38 -1.41 14.39 -3.48
CA ILE A 38 -0.73 14.05 -2.23
C ILE A 38 -1.08 12.60 -1.90
N CYS A 39 -0.07 11.73 -1.92
CA CYS A 39 -0.14 10.38 -1.39
C CYS A 39 -0.08 10.43 0.14
N HIS A 40 -0.80 9.53 0.79
CA HIS A 40 -0.68 9.25 2.21
C HIS A 40 0.64 8.53 2.52
N ASN A 41 1.18 7.78 1.56
CA ASN A 41 2.33 6.89 1.65
C ASN A 41 2.16 5.70 2.61
N ASP A 42 1.13 5.70 3.45
CA ASP A 42 0.82 4.65 4.44
C ASP A 42 -0.69 4.36 4.53
N ALA A 43 -1.37 4.35 3.37
CA ALA A 43 -2.80 4.08 3.25
C ALA A 43 -3.17 2.58 3.48
N ALA A 44 -2.72 2.00 4.58
CA ALA A 44 -2.99 0.63 4.98
C ALA A 44 -4.22 0.51 5.90
N LEU A 45 -4.75 -0.71 6.05
CA LEU A 45 -5.95 -0.97 6.85
C LEU A 45 -5.86 -0.50 8.32
N TYR A 46 -4.67 -0.50 8.91
CA TYR A 46 -4.46 -0.01 10.29
C TYR A 46 -4.61 1.51 10.42
N ASN A 47 -4.47 2.27 9.33
CA ASN A 47 -4.66 3.72 9.25
C ASN A 47 -6.05 4.12 8.74
N VAL A 48 -6.98 3.15 8.66
CA VAL A 48 -8.36 3.40 8.22
C VAL A 48 -9.31 3.32 9.41
N VAL A 49 -10.06 4.39 9.64
CA VAL A 49 -11.10 4.42 10.67
C VAL A 49 -12.38 3.79 10.11
N PHE A 50 -12.92 2.81 10.83
CA PHE A 50 -14.17 2.14 10.47
C PHE A 50 -15.31 2.53 11.42
N GLN A 51 -16.46 2.89 10.85
CA GLN A 51 -17.71 3.05 11.56
C GLN A 51 -18.74 2.06 11.02
N LYS A 52 -19.29 1.20 11.88
CA LYS A 52 -20.25 0.15 11.48
C LYS A 52 -19.76 -0.66 10.26
N LYS A 53 -18.50 -1.12 10.31
CA LYS A 53 -17.80 -1.86 9.23
C LYS A 53 -17.60 -1.08 7.92
N THR A 54 -17.81 0.23 7.91
CA THR A 54 -17.61 1.10 6.74
C THR A 54 -16.39 1.99 6.97
N PRO A 55 -15.43 2.08 6.02
CA PRO A 55 -14.33 3.02 6.11
C PRO A 55 -14.84 4.46 5.98
N VAL A 56 -14.45 5.33 6.91
CA VAL A 56 -14.94 6.72 7.00
C VAL A 56 -13.84 7.77 7.00
N ALA A 57 -12.62 7.45 7.43
CA ALA A 57 -11.49 8.38 7.45
C ALA A 57 -10.16 7.66 7.32
N LEU A 58 -9.16 8.39 6.83
CA LEU A 58 -7.73 8.06 6.91
C LEU A 58 -7.12 8.86 8.06
N ILE A 59 -6.14 8.30 8.74
CA ILE A 59 -5.38 8.92 9.83
C ILE A 59 -3.89 8.66 9.64
N ASP A 60 -3.04 9.36 10.40
CA ASP A 60 -1.58 9.22 10.35
C ASP A 60 -0.94 9.72 9.04
N PHE A 61 -1.00 11.04 8.82
CA PHE A 61 -0.48 11.70 7.63
C PHE A 61 0.99 12.14 7.75
N ASP A 62 1.73 11.65 8.74
CA ASP A 62 3.12 12.07 8.99
C ASP A 62 4.04 11.77 7.79
N MET A 63 3.69 10.72 7.06
CA MET A 63 4.39 10.26 5.85
C MET A 63 3.82 10.83 4.56
N ALA A 64 2.76 11.63 4.60
CA ALA A 64 2.12 12.12 3.39
C ALA A 64 3.08 12.98 2.54
N GLY A 65 2.83 13.02 1.24
CA GLY A 65 3.56 13.87 0.32
C GLY A 65 3.23 13.65 -1.15
N PRO A 66 3.73 14.51 -2.05
CA PRO A 66 3.40 14.48 -3.46
C PRO A 66 3.86 13.18 -4.13
N GLY A 67 3.02 12.65 -5.03
CA GLY A 67 3.35 11.45 -5.80
C GLY A 67 2.24 10.99 -6.75
N PRO A 68 2.47 9.89 -7.47
CA PRO A 68 1.46 9.30 -8.34
C PRO A 68 0.44 8.55 -7.50
N ARG A 69 -0.86 8.64 -7.85
CA ARG A 69 -1.94 7.95 -7.12
C ARG A 69 -1.72 6.43 -7.02
N MET A 70 -1.02 5.86 -8.01
CA MET A 70 -0.67 4.44 -8.05
C MET A 70 0.22 4.00 -6.90
N TRP A 71 1.02 4.91 -6.33
CA TRP A 71 1.89 4.63 -5.19
C TRP A 71 1.10 4.21 -3.95
N ASP A 72 0.05 4.97 -3.64
CA ASP A 72 -0.87 4.68 -2.54
C ASP A 72 -1.79 3.49 -2.86
N ILE A 73 -2.26 3.38 -4.11
CA ILE A 73 -3.10 2.25 -4.55
C ILE A 73 -2.35 0.92 -4.38
N ALA A 74 -1.08 0.86 -4.80
CA ALA A 74 -0.27 -0.35 -4.71
C ALA A 74 -0.14 -0.81 -3.25
N TYR A 75 0.16 0.12 -2.33
CA TYR A 75 0.28 -0.21 -0.92
C TYR A 75 -1.07 -0.57 -0.26
N SER A 76 -2.13 0.15 -0.62
CA SER A 76 -3.50 -0.14 -0.17
C SER A 76 -3.96 -1.53 -0.62
N LEU A 77 -3.65 -1.93 -1.85
CA LEU A 77 -3.95 -3.25 -2.38
C LEU A 77 -3.16 -4.33 -1.64
N TYR A 78 -1.84 -4.15 -1.50
CA TYR A 78 -0.96 -5.08 -0.80
C TYR A 78 -1.51 -5.43 0.59
N THR A 79 -1.97 -4.43 1.35
CA THR A 79 -2.45 -4.62 2.71
C THR A 79 -3.92 -5.04 2.81
N SER A 80 -4.81 -4.57 1.93
CA SER A 80 -6.26 -4.83 2.03
C SER A 80 -6.77 -6.04 1.24
N VAL A 81 -6.04 -6.47 0.21
CA VAL A 81 -6.30 -7.69 -0.58
C VAL A 81 -5.42 -8.88 -0.11
N PRO A 82 -4.73 -8.71 1.02
CA PRO A 82 -3.47 -9.36 1.37
C PRO A 82 -2.70 -9.94 0.18
N LEU A 83 -1.99 -9.12 -0.61
CA LEU A 83 -1.14 -9.61 -1.71
C LEU A 83 0.19 -10.12 -1.13
N ALA A 84 0.09 -11.11 -0.26
CA ALA A 84 1.17 -11.57 0.61
C ALA A 84 1.17 -13.10 0.78
N SER A 85 2.23 -13.64 1.39
CA SER A 85 2.42 -15.09 1.64
C SER A 85 1.37 -15.73 2.55
N PHE A 86 0.49 -14.93 3.14
CA PHE A 86 -0.56 -15.36 4.06
C PHE A 86 -1.94 -14.84 3.66
N GLN A 87 -2.98 -15.45 4.22
CA GLN A 87 -4.37 -15.06 4.10
C GLN A 87 -5.00 -14.94 5.49
N PRO A 88 -5.61 -13.80 5.84
CA PRO A 88 -6.44 -13.67 7.03
C PRO A 88 -7.68 -14.56 6.91
N ASP A 89 -7.90 -15.42 7.91
CA ASP A 89 -9.13 -16.16 8.12
C ASP A 89 -10.03 -15.37 9.07
N HIS A 90 -11.07 -14.78 8.50
CA HIS A 90 -12.04 -13.96 9.24
C HIS A 90 -12.89 -14.76 10.24
N SER A 91 -12.95 -16.09 10.11
CA SER A 91 -13.72 -16.95 11.03
C SER A 91 -12.94 -17.24 12.32
N SER A 92 -11.64 -17.50 12.22
CA SER A 92 -10.78 -17.79 13.37
C SER A 92 -10.02 -16.58 13.91
N GLY A 93 -9.93 -15.50 13.14
CA GLY A 93 -9.13 -14.31 13.49
C GLY A 93 -7.63 -14.54 13.37
N LYS A 94 -7.20 -15.62 12.71
CA LYS A 94 -5.79 -15.98 12.50
C LYS A 94 -5.40 -15.79 11.03
N THR A 95 -4.10 -15.88 10.77
CA THR A 95 -3.56 -15.97 9.41
C THR A 95 -3.24 -17.42 9.07
N VAL A 96 -3.54 -17.82 7.83
CA VAL A 96 -3.11 -19.10 7.24
C VAL A 96 -2.17 -18.85 6.07
N GLU A 97 -1.43 -19.85 5.64
CA GLU A 97 -0.58 -19.75 4.44
C GLU A 97 -1.45 -19.55 3.18
N TYR A 98 -0.94 -18.75 2.23
CA TYR A 98 -1.61 -18.58 0.95
C TYR A 98 -1.60 -19.90 0.15
N GLN A 99 -2.77 -20.28 -0.35
CA GLN A 99 -2.96 -21.41 -1.27
C GLN A 99 -3.67 -20.90 -2.52
N SER A 100 -3.05 -21.07 -3.68
CA SER A 100 -3.56 -20.52 -4.94
C SER A 100 -4.98 -21.00 -5.25
N ASP A 101 -5.25 -22.30 -5.12
CA ASP A 101 -6.57 -22.89 -5.41
C ASP A 101 -7.68 -22.36 -4.50
N LEU A 102 -7.35 -21.95 -3.27
CA LEU A 102 -8.33 -21.46 -2.30
C LEU A 102 -8.50 -19.95 -2.35
N HIS A 103 -7.43 -19.19 -2.62
CA HIS A 103 -7.40 -17.75 -2.34
C HIS A 103 -7.27 -16.88 -3.60
N SER A 104 -6.72 -17.40 -4.71
CA SER A 104 -6.40 -16.62 -5.91
C SER A 104 -7.64 -15.91 -6.51
N THR A 105 -8.77 -16.63 -6.60
CA THR A 105 -10.02 -16.11 -7.17
C THR A 105 -10.54 -14.90 -6.38
N GLU A 106 -10.49 -14.96 -5.04
CA GLU A 106 -10.94 -13.84 -4.21
C GLU A 106 -9.97 -12.65 -4.28
N ARG A 107 -8.65 -12.90 -4.34
CA ARG A 107 -7.65 -11.84 -4.56
C ARG A 107 -7.88 -11.12 -5.88
N ARG A 108 -8.04 -11.86 -6.98
CA ARG A 108 -8.37 -11.31 -8.31
C ARG A 108 -9.64 -10.45 -8.26
N ARG A 109 -10.71 -10.98 -7.67
CA ARG A 109 -11.99 -10.25 -7.54
C ARG A 109 -11.83 -8.95 -6.75
N ARG A 110 -11.07 -8.97 -5.65
CA ARG A 110 -10.84 -7.77 -4.82
C ARG A 110 -9.97 -6.73 -5.51
N ILE A 111 -8.95 -7.14 -6.28
CA ILE A 111 -8.17 -6.22 -7.12
C ILE A 111 -9.10 -5.50 -8.09
N GLN A 112 -9.91 -6.25 -8.86
CA GLN A 112 -10.86 -5.68 -9.81
C GLN A 112 -11.84 -4.71 -9.14
N LEU A 113 -12.44 -5.11 -8.01
CA LEU A 113 -13.37 -4.26 -7.25
C LEU A 113 -12.72 -2.99 -6.70
N PHE A 114 -11.45 -3.05 -6.29
CA PHE A 114 -10.71 -1.89 -5.83
C PHE A 114 -10.55 -0.88 -6.97
N PHE A 115 -10.05 -1.33 -8.12
CA PHE A 115 -9.85 -0.49 -9.30
C PHE A 115 -11.16 0.09 -9.84
N GLU A 116 -12.21 -0.73 -9.96
CA GLU A 116 -13.55 -0.28 -10.34
C GLU A 116 -14.08 0.77 -9.36
N SER A 117 -13.94 0.53 -8.05
CA SER A 117 -14.39 1.47 -7.01
C SER A 117 -13.56 2.75 -6.96
N TYR A 118 -12.27 2.67 -7.27
CA TYR A 118 -11.38 3.83 -7.39
C TYR A 118 -11.73 4.62 -8.66
N GLY A 119 -12.12 3.94 -9.74
CA GLY A 119 -12.55 4.52 -11.01
C GLY A 119 -11.43 4.69 -12.03
N ILE A 120 -10.43 3.81 -12.01
CA ILE A 120 -9.38 3.71 -13.03
C ILE A 120 -9.22 2.23 -13.43
N PRO A 121 -8.77 1.90 -14.66
CA PRO A 121 -8.52 0.51 -15.04
C PRO A 121 -7.38 -0.10 -14.22
N VAL A 122 -7.38 -1.43 -14.12
CA VAL A 122 -6.25 -2.18 -13.54
C VAL A 122 -5.00 -1.88 -14.36
N SER A 123 -3.94 -1.43 -13.71
CA SER A 123 -2.68 -1.10 -14.37
C SER A 123 -1.98 -2.38 -14.85
N ASN A 124 -1.48 -2.38 -16.10
CA ASN A 124 -0.62 -3.45 -16.62
C ASN A 124 0.70 -3.56 -15.82
N GLU A 125 1.14 -2.45 -15.24
CA GLU A 125 2.37 -2.37 -14.44
C GLU A 125 2.10 -2.60 -12.93
N LEU A 126 0.91 -3.09 -12.54
CA LEU A 126 0.54 -3.24 -11.13
C LEU A 126 1.56 -4.07 -10.32
N ARG A 127 2.13 -5.13 -10.91
CA ARG A 127 3.19 -5.92 -10.26
C ARG A 127 4.36 -5.03 -9.88
N GLN A 128 4.80 -4.20 -10.82
CA GLN A 128 5.97 -3.35 -10.66
C GLN A 128 5.71 -2.27 -9.62
N TRP A 129 4.52 -1.66 -9.62
CA TRP A 129 4.12 -0.70 -8.60
C TRP A 129 4.15 -1.30 -7.19
N ILE A 130 3.64 -2.52 -7.01
CA ILE A 130 3.68 -3.20 -5.70
C ILE A 130 5.12 -3.52 -5.31
N THR A 131 5.90 -4.14 -6.21
CA THR A 131 7.29 -4.51 -5.88
C THR A 131 8.15 -3.29 -5.61
N GLN A 132 8.03 -2.22 -6.39
CA GLN A 132 8.77 -0.98 -6.19
C GLN A 132 8.39 -0.33 -4.86
N ARG A 133 7.10 -0.28 -4.53
CA ARG A 133 6.63 0.26 -3.25
C ARG A 133 7.23 -0.50 -2.07
N LEU A 134 7.22 -1.83 -2.11
CA LEU A 134 7.82 -2.68 -1.08
C LEU A 134 9.34 -2.54 -1.03
N THR A 135 10.03 -2.46 -2.17
CA THR A 135 11.47 -2.20 -2.22
C THR A 135 11.81 -0.88 -1.54
N THR A 136 11.05 0.18 -1.79
CA THR A 136 11.25 1.46 -1.09
C THR A 136 11.04 1.33 0.42
N MET A 137 10.13 0.48 0.90
CA MET A 137 10.02 0.21 2.35
C MET A 137 11.28 -0.46 2.89
N CYS A 138 11.79 -1.47 2.19
CA CYS A 138 13.04 -2.14 2.57
C CYS A 138 14.19 -1.14 2.64
N ASP A 139 14.32 -0.26 1.65
CA ASP A 139 15.38 0.74 1.59
C ASP A 139 15.24 1.78 2.71
N THR A 140 14.03 2.25 3.01
CA THR A 140 13.78 3.14 4.15
C THR A 140 14.20 2.49 5.47
N LEU A 141 13.79 1.25 5.73
CA LEU A 141 14.17 0.53 6.95
C LEU A 141 15.68 0.33 7.04
N ARG A 142 16.32 -0.09 5.94
CA ARG A 142 17.75 -0.38 5.87
C ARG A 142 18.58 0.88 6.07
N ASN A 143 18.27 1.95 5.35
CA ASN A 143 19.01 3.21 5.41
C ASN A 143 18.82 3.87 6.77
N GLY A 144 17.57 3.95 7.24
CA GLY A 144 17.28 4.53 8.54
C GLY A 144 17.94 3.79 9.71
N ALA A 145 18.00 2.45 9.66
CA ALA A 145 18.74 1.68 10.66
C ALA A 145 20.26 1.93 10.60
N ALA A 146 20.83 2.03 9.39
CA ALA A 146 22.25 2.32 9.17
C ALA A 146 22.64 3.75 9.62
N GLU A 147 21.71 4.70 9.52
CA GLU A 147 21.86 6.08 10.00
C GLU A 147 21.67 6.22 11.52
N GLY A 148 21.39 5.12 12.23
CA GLY A 148 21.28 5.11 13.69
C GLY A 148 19.88 5.45 14.23
N ASN A 149 18.84 5.41 13.40
CA ASN A 149 17.46 5.60 13.87
C ASN A 149 17.02 4.36 14.69
N LEU A 150 16.88 4.54 16.01
CA LEU A 150 16.52 3.47 16.94
C LEU A 150 15.19 2.77 16.61
N ALA A 151 14.21 3.50 16.05
CA ALA A 151 12.93 2.91 15.68
C ALA A 151 13.08 1.95 14.49
N PHE A 152 13.83 2.35 13.46
CA PHE A 152 14.10 1.49 12.32
C PHE A 152 15.04 0.33 12.65
N GLN A 153 16.03 0.52 13.53
CA GLN A 153 16.86 -0.57 14.05
C GLN A 153 15.99 -1.63 14.74
N LYS A 154 15.09 -1.20 15.63
CA LYS A 154 14.15 -2.10 16.29
C LYS A 154 13.26 -2.86 15.29
N MET A 155 12.73 -2.19 14.27
CA MET A 155 11.94 -2.86 13.24
C MET A 155 12.76 -3.88 12.43
N VAL A 156 14.03 -3.59 12.14
CA VAL A 156 14.92 -4.55 11.48
C VAL A 156 15.17 -5.76 12.38
N ASP A 157 15.47 -5.54 13.66
CA ASP A 157 15.72 -6.60 14.66
C ASP A 157 14.48 -7.49 14.88
N GLU A 158 13.27 -6.91 14.82
CA GLU A 158 12.00 -7.62 14.90
C GLU A 158 11.64 -8.35 13.58
N GLY A 159 12.45 -8.22 12.53
CA GLY A 159 12.32 -8.98 11.28
C GLY A 159 11.43 -8.32 10.22
N HIS A 160 11.02 -7.05 10.38
CA HIS A 160 10.15 -6.38 9.41
C HIS A 160 10.81 -6.25 8.03
N LEU A 161 12.11 -5.96 7.98
CA LEU A 161 12.86 -5.90 6.72
C LEU A 161 12.88 -7.25 6.01
N ALA A 162 13.21 -8.32 6.73
CA ALA A 162 13.23 -9.68 6.19
C ALA A 162 11.84 -10.11 5.70
N HIS A 163 10.78 -9.69 6.40
CA HIS A 163 9.40 -9.88 5.97
C HIS A 163 9.14 -9.22 4.61
N TYR A 164 9.36 -7.91 4.46
CA TYR A 164 9.12 -7.24 3.18
C TYR A 164 9.96 -7.80 2.03
N GLU A 165 11.22 -8.18 2.28
CA GLU A 165 12.06 -8.85 1.26
C GLU A 165 11.47 -10.19 0.82
N SER A 166 10.87 -10.96 1.75
CA SER A 166 10.17 -12.20 1.42
C SER A 166 8.88 -11.96 0.64
N GLU A 167 8.13 -10.90 0.97
CA GLU A 167 6.89 -10.53 0.31
C GLU A 167 7.12 -10.02 -1.12
N ILE A 168 8.24 -9.33 -1.38
CA ILE A 168 8.64 -8.96 -2.75
C ILE A 168 8.83 -10.20 -3.62
N ARG A 169 9.51 -11.24 -3.11
CA ARG A 169 9.68 -12.51 -3.82
C ARG A 169 8.35 -13.18 -4.05
N PHE A 170 7.55 -13.31 -2.99
CA PHE A 170 6.23 -13.91 -3.06
C PHE A 170 5.32 -13.23 -4.10
N VAL A 171 5.24 -11.89 -4.09
CA VAL A 171 4.48 -11.13 -5.09
C VAL A 171 5.02 -11.42 -6.49
N THR A 172 6.34 -11.44 -6.67
CA THR A 172 6.95 -11.70 -7.99
C THR A 172 6.58 -13.06 -8.54
N ASP A 173 6.57 -14.09 -7.69
CA ASP A 173 6.35 -15.49 -8.06
C ASP A 173 4.85 -15.81 -8.25
N HIS A 174 3.97 -15.18 -7.45
CA HIS A 174 2.53 -15.49 -7.42
C HIS A 174 1.63 -14.45 -8.08
N PHE A 175 2.17 -13.33 -8.61
CA PHE A 175 1.35 -12.26 -9.17
C PHE A 175 0.35 -12.76 -10.22
N ASN A 176 0.78 -13.69 -11.08
CA ASN A 176 -0.03 -14.24 -12.17
C ASN A 176 -1.25 -15.03 -11.68
N ASP A 177 -1.26 -15.47 -10.42
CA ASP A 177 -2.44 -16.11 -9.83
C ASP A 177 -3.63 -15.13 -9.73
N TRP A 178 -3.37 -13.82 -9.63
CA TRP A 178 -4.37 -12.81 -9.25
C TRP A 178 -4.85 -11.92 -10.39
N ILE A 179 -4.31 -12.08 -11.60
CA ILE A 179 -4.64 -11.25 -12.78
C ILE A 179 -5.68 -11.95 -13.65
#